data_AF-A0A7X9J1T4-F1
#
_entry.id   AF-A0A7X9J1T4-F1
#
_cell.length_a   1.000
_cell.length_b   1.000
_cell.length_c   1.000
_cell.angle_alpha   90.00
_cell.angle_beta   90.00
_cell.angle_gamma   90.00
#
_symmetry.space_group_name_H-M   'P 1'
#
loop_
_entity.id
_entity.type
_entity.pdbx_description
1 polymer ?
#
loop_
_entity_poly.entity_id
_entity_poly.type
_entity_poly.pdbx_seq_one_letter_code
_entity_poly.pdbx_strand_id
1 'polypeptide(L)'
;MPKSKFLALTLQVSVCALLTVVAVSSSTRAADWPMFMADPGHSGTNGDVLSVPMALEWKYRTAFYQNNTASPIVAGTTVYFTSQSSVYALNSETGELIWKYPEEG
;
A
#
# COMPACT_ATOMS: atom_id res chain seq x y z
N MET A 1 25.97 24.40 -48.63
CA MET A 1 24.82 23.71 -47.97
C MET A 1 25.24 23.28 -46.57
N PRO A 2 24.53 23.68 -45.51
CA PRO A 2 25.10 23.71 -44.15
C PRO A 2 25.03 22.34 -43.44
N LYS A 3 26.20 21.86 -42.99
CA LYS A 3 26.42 20.61 -42.23
C LYS A 3 26.08 20.72 -40.72
N SER A 4 25.53 21.85 -40.26
CA SER A 4 25.31 22.11 -38.83
C SER A 4 24.01 21.53 -38.25
N LYS A 5 23.13 20.95 -39.08
CA LYS A 5 21.85 20.37 -38.61
C LYS A 5 21.95 18.91 -38.14
N PHE A 6 23.04 18.21 -38.46
CA PHE A 6 23.19 16.78 -38.14
C PHE A 6 23.72 16.49 -36.73
N LEU A 7 24.48 17.41 -36.12
CA LEU A 7 25.06 17.21 -34.79
C LEU A 7 24.06 17.44 -33.65
N ALA A 8 23.02 18.25 -33.89
CA ALA A 8 22.00 18.56 -32.89
C ALA A 8 20.98 17.42 -32.69
N LEU A 9 20.82 16.54 -33.69
CA LEU A 9 19.86 15.43 -33.62
C LEU A 9 20.40 14.24 -32.82
N THR A 10 21.73 14.03 -32.80
CA THR A 10 22.34 12.90 -32.09
C THR A 10 22.43 13.10 -30.58
N LEU A 11 22.47 14.34 -30.08
CA LEU A 11 22.48 14.63 -28.63
C LEU A 11 21.06 14.58 -28.02
N GLN A 12 20.01 14.86 -28.82
CA GLN A 12 18.61 14.78 -28.39
C GLN A 12 18.15 13.33 -28.15
N VAL A 13 18.69 12.36 -28.90
CA VAL A 13 18.27 10.95 -28.82
C VAL A 13 18.86 10.25 -27.58
N SER A 14 20.06 10.62 -27.13
CA SER A 14 20.69 10.02 -25.95
C SER A 14 20.08 10.49 -24.61
N VAL A 15 19.51 11.70 -24.55
CA VAL A 15 18.79 12.16 -23.33
C VAL A 15 17.43 11.45 -23.20
N CYS A 16 16.75 11.17 -24.31
CA CYS A 16 15.51 10.38 -24.27
C CYS A 16 15.75 8.91 -23.89
N ALA A 17 16.87 8.31 -24.30
CA ALA A 17 17.17 6.90 -23.99
C ALA A 17 17.57 6.67 -22.51
N LEU A 18 18.01 7.70 -21.78
CA LEU A 18 18.26 7.61 -20.34
C LEU A 18 17.00 7.89 -19.49
N LEU A 19 15.94 8.43 -20.09
CA LEU A 19 14.69 8.77 -19.41
C LEU A 19 13.60 7.69 -19.52
N THR A 20 13.84 6.59 -20.24
CA THR A 20 12.84 5.51 -20.41
C THR A 20 12.94 4.38 -19.38
N VAL A 21 13.93 4.38 -18.48
CA VAL A 21 14.13 3.30 -17.50
C VAL A 21 13.58 3.61 -16.10
N VAL A 22 12.93 4.76 -15.91
CA VAL A 22 12.02 4.93 -14.76
C VAL A 22 10.64 4.41 -15.14
N ALA A 23 10.59 3.13 -15.57
CA ALA A 23 9.35 2.38 -15.48
C ALA A 23 9.10 2.23 -13.98
N VAL A 24 8.26 3.11 -13.44
CA VAL A 24 7.74 2.97 -12.09
C VAL A 24 7.00 1.65 -12.10
N SER A 25 7.65 0.61 -11.56
CA SER A 25 6.98 -0.64 -11.23
C SER A 25 5.92 -0.28 -10.20
N SER A 26 4.70 -0.03 -10.65
CA SER A 26 3.53 -0.13 -9.80
C SER A 26 3.46 -1.61 -9.42
N SER A 27 4.08 -1.96 -8.29
CA SER A 27 3.73 -3.18 -7.59
C SER A 27 2.22 -3.10 -7.40
N THR A 28 1.47 -3.93 -8.13
CA THR A 28 0.09 -4.25 -7.78
C THR A 28 0.16 -4.92 -6.41
N ARG A 29 0.20 -4.09 -5.37
CA ARG A 29 0.09 -4.49 -3.98
C ARG A 29 -1.28 -5.13 -3.78
N ALA A 30 -1.41 -5.94 -2.74
CA ALA A 30 -2.69 -6.49 -2.29
C ALA A 30 -3.80 -5.44 -2.45
N ALA A 31 -4.97 -5.85 -2.96
CA ALA A 31 -6.05 -4.93 -3.30
C ALA A 31 -6.29 -3.95 -2.15
N ASP A 32 -6.02 -2.66 -2.39
CA ASP A 32 -6.10 -1.62 -1.37
C ASP A 32 -7.52 -1.60 -0.76
N TRP A 33 -7.60 -1.37 0.54
CA TRP A 33 -8.83 -1.15 1.29
C TRP A 33 -8.73 0.20 2.00
N PRO A 34 -8.79 1.33 1.26
CA PRO A 34 -8.32 2.63 1.76
C PRO A 34 -9.25 3.28 2.79
N MET A 35 -10.48 2.79 2.93
CA MET A 35 -11.50 3.40 3.78
C MET A 35 -12.46 2.38 4.38
N PHE A 36 -13.28 2.84 5.34
CA PHE A 36 -14.38 2.04 5.87
C PHE A 36 -15.23 1.48 4.72
N MET A 37 -15.46 0.17 4.74
CA MET A 37 -16.24 -0.54 3.72
C MET A 37 -15.68 -0.42 2.28
N ALA A 38 -14.35 -0.34 2.14
CA ALA A 38 -13.56 -0.42 0.90
C ALA A 38 -13.65 0.78 -0.05
N ASP A 39 -14.85 1.28 -0.35
CA ASP A 39 -15.09 2.26 -1.42
C ASP A 39 -16.12 3.33 -1.01
N PRO A 40 -16.28 4.43 -1.79
CA PRO A 40 -17.22 5.51 -1.46
C PRO A 40 -18.70 5.09 -1.35
N GLY A 41 -19.08 3.97 -1.95
CA GLY A 41 -20.41 3.37 -1.83
C GLY A 41 -20.57 2.43 -0.63
N HIS A 42 -19.49 2.22 0.14
CA HIS A 42 -19.44 1.30 1.28
C HIS A 42 -19.86 -0.14 0.93
N SER A 43 -19.35 -0.70 -0.18
CA SER A 43 -19.75 -2.06 -0.60
C SER A 43 -19.27 -3.16 0.35
N GLY A 44 -18.13 -2.94 1.03
CA GLY A 44 -17.52 -3.94 1.90
C GLY A 44 -16.96 -5.15 1.14
N THR A 45 -16.58 -5.00 -0.13
CA THR A 45 -15.99 -6.08 -0.95
C THR A 45 -14.89 -5.55 -1.86
N ASN A 46 -13.91 -6.39 -2.22
CA ASN A 46 -12.80 -6.00 -3.11
C ASN A 46 -12.66 -6.88 -4.37
N GLY A 47 -13.67 -7.69 -4.71
CA GLY A 47 -13.68 -8.53 -5.92
C GLY A 47 -12.72 -9.73 -5.91
N ASP A 48 -11.92 -9.90 -4.86
CA ASP A 48 -10.99 -11.02 -4.73
C ASP A 48 -11.75 -12.35 -4.57
N VAL A 49 -11.20 -13.41 -5.17
CA VAL A 49 -11.70 -14.78 -5.03
C VAL A 49 -10.75 -15.55 -4.12
N LEU A 50 -11.26 -15.94 -2.94
CA LEU A 50 -10.48 -16.68 -1.96
C LEU A 50 -10.31 -18.15 -2.39
N SER A 51 -9.09 -18.66 -2.24
CA SER A 51 -8.76 -20.08 -2.44
C SER A 51 -8.84 -20.83 -1.11
N VAL A 52 -9.46 -22.01 -1.11
CA VAL A 52 -9.60 -22.87 0.07
C VAL A 52 -8.67 -24.10 -0.04
N PRO A 53 -8.17 -24.64 1.08
CA PRO A 53 -8.45 -24.28 2.47
C PRO A 53 -7.66 -23.05 2.94
N MET A 54 -8.29 -22.25 3.82
CA MET A 54 -7.63 -21.10 4.43
C MET A 54 -6.85 -21.50 5.69
N ALA A 55 -5.75 -20.79 5.95
CA ALA A 55 -4.97 -20.90 7.18
C ALA A 55 -4.71 -19.51 7.77
N LEU A 56 -4.48 -19.45 9.09
CA LEU A 56 -4.08 -18.20 9.75
C LEU A 56 -2.66 -17.85 9.34
N GLU A 57 -2.46 -16.71 8.66
CA GLU A 57 -1.12 -16.21 8.31
C GLU A 57 -0.44 -15.53 9.50
N TRP A 58 -1.10 -14.53 10.10
CA TRP A 58 -0.59 -13.82 11.27
C TRP A 58 -1.72 -13.31 12.17
N LYS A 59 -1.36 -12.98 13.41
CA LYS A 59 -2.25 -12.31 14.37
C LYS A 59 -1.46 -11.31 15.20
N TYR A 60 -2.07 -10.15 15.45
CA TYR A 60 -1.52 -9.13 16.33
C TYR A 60 -2.43 -8.92 17.53
N ARG A 61 -1.86 -8.79 18.73
CA ARG A 61 -2.61 -8.62 19.98
C ARG A 61 -2.37 -7.22 20.54
N THR A 62 -3.45 -6.45 20.71
CA THR A 62 -3.43 -5.20 21.50
C THR A 62 -3.73 -5.48 22.98
N ALA A 63 -3.63 -4.43 23.81
CA ALA A 63 -4.26 -4.42 25.13
C ALA A 63 -5.77 -4.76 25.01
N PHE A 64 -6.31 -5.37 26.06
CA PHE A 64 -7.71 -5.78 26.07
C PHE A 64 -8.63 -4.56 26.06
N TYR A 65 -9.57 -4.55 25.12
CA TYR A 65 -10.63 -3.55 25.03
C TYR A 65 -11.93 -4.26 24.65
N GLN A 66 -12.93 -4.19 25.54
CA GLN A 66 -14.12 -5.05 25.47
C GLN A 66 -14.96 -4.82 24.21
N ASN A 67 -15.03 -3.59 23.71
CA ASN A 67 -15.92 -3.18 22.63
C ASN A 67 -15.15 -2.56 21.46
N ASN A 68 -14.11 -3.25 20.96
CA ASN A 68 -13.41 -2.76 19.78
C ASN A 68 -14.25 -3.00 18.52
N THR A 69 -14.86 -1.95 17.98
CA THR A 69 -15.63 -1.96 16.73
C THR A 69 -14.84 -1.47 15.53
N ALA A 70 -13.52 -1.29 15.67
CA ALA A 70 -12.67 -0.78 14.61
C ALA A 70 -12.72 -1.68 13.37
N SER A 71 -12.79 -1.04 12.20
CA SER A 71 -12.66 -1.68 10.90
C SER A 71 -11.28 -1.33 10.34
N PRO A 72 -10.38 -2.30 10.17
CA PRO A 72 -9.07 -2.04 9.60
C PRO A 72 -9.17 -1.50 8.16
N ILE A 73 -8.21 -0.65 7.79
CA ILE A 73 -7.96 -0.25 6.41
C ILE A 73 -6.60 -0.74 5.97
N VAL A 74 -6.42 -0.97 4.68
CA VAL A 74 -5.15 -1.37 4.07
C VAL A 74 -4.77 -0.32 3.04
N ALA A 75 -3.65 0.38 3.27
CA ALA A 75 -3.06 1.28 2.27
C ALA A 75 -1.71 0.70 1.86
N GLY A 76 -1.74 0.05 0.71
CA GLY A 76 -1.01 -1.14 0.31
C GLY A 76 -0.24 -1.96 1.35
N THR A 77 1.02 -1.70 1.73
CA THR A 77 1.75 -2.66 2.62
C THR A 77 1.47 -2.47 4.11
N THR A 78 0.54 -1.57 4.46
CA THR A 78 0.28 -1.22 5.85
C THR A 78 -1.19 -1.41 6.18
N VAL A 79 -1.45 -2.18 7.23
CA VAL A 79 -2.76 -2.31 7.87
C VAL A 79 -2.86 -1.26 8.96
N TYR A 80 -3.89 -0.41 8.92
CA TYR A 80 -4.19 0.56 9.96
C TYR A 80 -5.47 0.19 10.67
N PHE A 81 -5.47 0.24 11.99
CA PHE A 81 -6.68 0.07 12.79
C PHE A 81 -6.55 0.79 14.13
N THR A 82 -7.67 0.96 14.82
CA THR A 82 -7.71 1.55 16.15
C THR A 82 -8.05 0.50 17.19
N SER A 83 -7.53 0.69 18.40
CA SER A 83 -7.91 -0.08 19.57
C SER A 83 -7.77 0.82 20.78
N GLN A 84 -8.82 0.89 21.62
CA GLN A 84 -8.90 1.82 22.74
C GLN A 84 -8.63 3.28 22.29
N SER A 85 -7.51 3.87 22.71
CA SER A 85 -7.11 5.25 22.41
C SER A 85 -5.90 5.34 21.48
N SER A 86 -5.52 4.22 20.83
CA SER A 86 -4.34 4.16 19.95
C SER A 86 -4.69 3.79 18.53
N VAL A 87 -3.95 4.36 17.58
CA VAL A 87 -3.86 3.95 16.18
C VAL A 87 -2.67 3.02 16.05
N TYR A 88 -2.84 1.92 15.33
CA TYR A 88 -1.80 0.94 15.04
C TYR A 88 -1.55 0.91 13.54
N ALA A 89 -0.29 0.78 13.14
CA ALA A 89 0.13 0.49 11.78
C ALA A 89 0.96 -0.79 11.79
N LEU A 90 0.49 -1.82 11.10
CA LEU A 90 1.18 -3.10 10.96
C LEU A 90 1.61 -3.33 9.52
N ASN A 91 2.70 -4.08 9.34
CA ASN A 91 3.05 -4.64 8.05
C ASN A 91 1.97 -5.66 7.64
N SER A 92 1.43 -5.54 6.43
CA SER A 92 0.33 -6.40 5.95
C SER A 92 0.75 -7.86 5.70
N GLU A 93 2.03 -8.10 5.42
CA GLU A 93 2.56 -9.43 5.11
C GLU A 93 2.98 -10.17 6.38
N THR A 94 3.59 -9.47 7.35
CA THR A 94 4.14 -10.09 8.56
C THR A 94 3.28 -9.91 9.81
N GLY A 95 2.39 -8.93 9.83
CA GLY A 95 1.63 -8.52 11.01
C GLY A 95 2.47 -7.81 12.08
N GLU A 96 3.73 -7.47 11.78
CA GLU A 96 4.62 -6.77 12.71
C GLU A 96 4.22 -5.30 12.89
N LEU A 97 4.35 -4.81 14.12
CA LEU A 97 4.13 -3.40 14.42
C LEU A 97 5.16 -2.51 13.73
N ILE A 98 4.69 -1.61 12.87
CA ILE A 98 5.52 -0.54 12.28
C ILE A 98 5.58 0.63 13.25
N TRP A 99 4.41 1.10 13.70
CA TRP A 99 4.28 2.16 14.70
C TRP A 99 2.90 2.13 15.36
N LYS A 100 2.76 2.78 16.52
CA LYS A 100 1.47 3.11 17.13
C LYS A 100 1.47 4.56 17.64
N TYR A 101 0.29 5.18 17.72
CA TYR A 101 0.13 6.53 18.26
C TYR A 101 -1.11 6.65 19.17
N PRO A 102 -1.02 7.26 20.36
CA PRO A 102 0.22 7.70 20.99
C PRO A 102 1.16 6.50 21.26
N GLU A 103 2.47 6.75 21.34
CA GLU A 103 3.35 5.80 22.00
C GLU A 103 2.86 5.70 23.45
N GLU A 104 2.45 4.52 23.88
CA GLU A 104 2.16 4.32 25.31
C GLU A 104 3.46 4.65 26.08
N GLY A 105 3.35 5.54 27.05
CA GLY A 105 4.44 5.91 27.95
C GLY A 105 4.74 4.82 28.99
#